data_AF-A0A7X7QWM8-F1
#
_entry.id   AF-A0A7X7QWM8-F1
#
_cell.length_a   1.000
_cell.length_b   1.000
_cell.length_c   1.000
_cell.angle_alpha   90.00
_cell.angle_beta   90.00
_cell.angle_gamma   90.00
#
_symmetry.space_group_name_H-M   'P 1'
#
loop_
_entity.id
_entity.type
_entity.pdbx_description
1 polymer ?
#
loop_
_entity_poly.entity_id
_entity_poly.type
_entity_poly.pdbx_seq_one_letter_code
_entity_poly.pdbx_strand_id
1 'polypeptide(L)' 'MTRGTMDVIRKLSDKMPDNTKEAVINYIENTDTAIGVYNALKTKAPYLPIKLRKSGPVLAIHVGLGFVSVSYITE' A
#
# COMPACT_ATOMS: atom_id res chain seq x y z
N MET A 1 -12.62 0.38 15.49
CA MET A 1 -11.21 0.28 15.03
C MET A 1 -11.01 1.06 13.71
N THR A 2 -11.45 2.32 13.61
CA THR A 2 -11.83 2.88 12.28
C THR A 2 -11.08 4.15 11.88
N ARG A 3 -10.57 4.95 12.83
CA ARG A 3 -9.85 6.20 12.51
C ARG A 3 -8.38 5.95 12.13
N GLY A 4 -7.71 5.03 12.83
CA GLY A 4 -6.29 4.74 12.60
C GLY A 4 -6.03 4.16 11.22
N THR A 5 -6.83 3.17 10.80
CA THR A 5 -6.71 2.52 9.49
C THR A 5 -6.91 3.50 8.34
N MET A 6 -7.92 4.36 8.43
CA MET A 6 -8.17 5.39 7.41
C MET A 6 -7.03 6.42 7.33
N ASP A 7 -6.44 6.79 8.46
CA ASP A 7 -5.29 7.69 8.49
C ASP A 7 -4.04 7.04 7.88
N VAL A 8 -3.83 5.73 8.10
CA VAL A 8 -2.75 4.96 7.45
C VAL A 8 -2.95 4.90 5.94
N ILE A 9 -4.16 4.55 5.48
CA ILE A 9 -4.50 4.50 4.06
C ILE A 9 -4.19 5.86 3.41
N ARG A 10 -4.68 6.95 4.01
CA ARG A 10 -4.44 8.30 3.52
C ARG A 10 -2.95 8.63 3.46
N LYS A 11 -2.21 8.41 4.55
CA LYS A 11 -0.77 8.70 4.65
C LYS A 11 0.07 7.93 3.62
N LEU A 12 -0.28 6.69 3.32
CA LEU A 12 0.43 5.89 2.32
C LEU A 12 0.13 6.39 0.90
N SER A 13 -1.14 6.66 0.61
CA SER A 13 -1.57 7.12 -0.72
C SER A 13 -1.25 8.59 -1.03
N ASP A 14 -1.04 9.45 -0.01
CA ASP A 14 -0.59 10.84 -0.19
C ASP A 14 0.90 10.97 -0.52
N LYS A 15 1.69 9.93 -0.26
CA LYS A 15 3.14 9.93 -0.55
C LYS A 15 3.49 9.51 -1.98
N MET A 16 2.51 9.38 -2.87
CA MET A 16 2.73 9.02 -4.27
C MET A 16 3.41 10.17 -5.02
N PRO A 17 4.61 9.97 -5.60
CA PRO A 17 5.23 10.96 -6.48
C PRO A 17 4.45 11.18 -7.79
N ASP A 18 4.51 12.38 -8.36
CA ASP A 18 3.81 12.73 -9.62
C ASP A 18 4.29 11.90 -10.82
N ASN A 19 5.58 11.50 -10.86
CA ASN A 19 6.19 10.72 -11.93
C ASN A 19 6.11 9.19 -11.72
N THR A 20 5.14 8.72 -10.94
CA THR A 20 4.97 7.28 -10.67
C THR A 20 4.48 6.53 -11.91
N LYS A 21 5.21 5.47 -12.30
CA LYS A 21 4.82 4.55 -13.39
C LYS A 21 4.14 3.28 -12.90
N GLU A 22 4.51 2.80 -11.72
CA GLU A 22 3.94 1.60 -11.11
C GLU A 22 3.97 1.73 -9.59
N ALA A 23 2.98 1.14 -8.90
CA ALA A 23 3.01 0.94 -7.46
C ALA A 23 2.94 -0.53 -7.08
N VAL A 24 3.66 -0.91 -6.04
CA VAL A 24 3.59 -2.23 -5.42
C VAL A 24 3.18 -2.08 -3.96
N ILE A 25 2.04 -2.66 -3.61
CA ILE A 25 1.52 -2.69 -2.25
C ILE A 25 1.92 -4.03 -1.63
N ASN A 26 2.76 -3.99 -0.60
CA ASN A 26 3.19 -5.18 0.14
C ASN A 26 2.46 -5.24 1.47
N TYR A 27 1.94 -6.41 1.85
CA TYR A 27 1.17 -6.57 3.09
C TYR A 27 1.41 -7.90 3.79
N ILE A 28 1.21 -7.92 5.11
CA ILE A 28 1.28 -9.10 5.99
C ILE A 28 0.01 -9.16 6.82
N GLU A 29 -0.85 -10.13 6.50
CA GLU A 29 -2.11 -10.42 7.22
C GLU A 29 -3.05 -9.22 7.40
N ASN A 30 -2.90 -8.18 6.58
CA ASN A 30 -3.71 -6.96 6.63
C ASN A 30 -4.27 -6.61 5.25
N THR A 31 -5.05 -7.54 4.71
CA THR A 31 -5.63 -7.42 3.37
C THR A 31 -6.57 -6.22 3.26
N ASP A 32 -7.38 -5.93 4.29
CA ASP A 32 -8.31 -4.80 4.28
C ASP A 32 -7.61 -3.45 4.11
N THR A 33 -6.52 -3.21 4.86
CA THR A 33 -5.75 -1.97 4.71
C THR A 33 -5.05 -1.91 3.36
N ALA A 34 -4.53 -3.03 2.86
CA ALA A 34 -3.90 -3.10 1.53
C ALA A 34 -4.89 -2.77 0.40
N ILE A 35 -6.11 -3.31 0.47
CA ILE A 35 -7.19 -2.99 -0.48
C ILE A 35 -7.62 -1.53 -0.34
N GLY A 36 -7.70 -1.00 0.88
CA GLY A 36 -7.98 0.41 1.12
C GLY A 36 -6.97 1.34 0.44
N VAL A 37 -5.68 1.03 0.56
CA VAL A 37 -4.59 1.74 -0.13
C VAL A 37 -4.70 1.59 -1.65
N TYR A 38 -4.99 0.39 -2.15
CA TYR A 38 -5.21 0.15 -3.58
C TYR A 38 -6.32 1.04 -4.14
N ASN A 39 -7.47 1.07 -3.48
CA ASN A 39 -8.63 1.87 -3.91
C ASN A 39 -8.33 3.37 -3.87
N ALA A 40 -7.64 3.84 -2.83
CA ALA A 40 -7.23 5.23 -2.71
C ALA A 40 -6.26 5.64 -3.84
N LEU A 41 -5.30 4.78 -4.17
CA LEU A 41 -4.38 5.01 -5.30
C LEU A 41 -5.11 4.98 -6.65
N LYS A 42 -6.03 4.04 -6.85
CA LYS A 42 -6.86 3.98 -8.08
C LYS A 42 -7.76 5.20 -8.25
N THR A 43 -8.26 5.78 -7.16
CA THR A 43 -9.04 7.01 -7.21
C THR A 43 -8.19 8.19 -7.68
N LYS A 44 -6.93 8.27 -7.25
CA LYS A 44 -5.99 9.33 -7.63
C LYS A 44 -5.42 9.15 -9.04
N ALA A 45 -5.08 7.92 -9.40
CA ALA A 45 -4.46 7.56 -10.67
C ALA A 45 -5.12 6.28 -11.23
N PRO A 46 -6.27 6.41 -11.95
CA PRO A 46 -7.05 5.26 -12.43
C PRO A 46 -6.26 4.28 -13.30
N TYR A 47 -5.36 4.82 -14.12
CA TYR A 47 -4.55 4.07 -15.06
C TYR A 47 -3.25 3.52 -14.48
N LEU A 48 -2.89 3.89 -13.24
CA LEU A 48 -1.65 3.42 -12.62
C LEU A 48 -1.69 1.88 -12.48
N PRO A 49 -0.69 1.15 -13.02
CA PRO A 49 -0.49 -0.26 -12.71
C PRO A 49 -0.17 -0.42 -11.22
N ILE A 50 -0.96 -1.24 -10.51
CA ILE A 50 -0.78 -1.49 -9.08
C ILE A 50 -0.76 -2.99 -8.83
N LYS A 51 0.30 -3.50 -8.20
CA LYS A 51 0.43 -4.90 -7.79
C LYS A 51 0.20 -5.05 -6.29
N LEU A 52 -0.59 -6.05 -5.89
CA LEU A 52 -0.75 -6.47 -4.51
C LEU A 52 0.13 -7.70 -4.24
N ARG A 53 0.98 -7.64 -3.22
CA ARG A 53 1.89 -8.73 -2.85
C ARG A 53 1.79 -9.04 -1.36
N LYS A 54 1.47 -10.29 -1.04
CA LYS A 54 1.61 -10.80 0.32
C LYS A 54 3.10 -11.02 0.60
N SER A 55 3.63 -10.40 1.65
CA SER A 55 5.04 -10.58 2.02
C SER A 55 5.24 -11.92 2.74
N GLY A 56 6.42 -12.51 2.52
CA GLY A 56 6.79 -13.81 3.08
C GLY A 56 7.19 -13.75 4.56
N PRO A 57 7.38 -14.93 5.18
CA PRO A 57 7.64 -15.07 6.62
C PRO A 57 8.93 -14.37 7.08
N VAL A 58 9.96 -14.28 6.22
CA VAL A 58 11.22 -13.60 6.55
C VAL A 58 11.02 -12.11 6.82
N LEU A 59 10.16 -11.43 6.07
CA LEU A 59 9.83 -10.03 6.34
C LEU A 59 8.96 -9.91 7.59
N ALA A 60 8.00 -10.81 7.78
CA ALA A 60 7.07 -10.79 8.91
C ALA A 60 7.77 -10.77 10.27
N ILE A 61 8.88 -11.51 10.44
CA ILE A 61 9.63 -11.51 11.71
C ILE A 61 10.33 -10.18 12.01
N HIS A 62 10.57 -9.33 11.01
CA HIS A 62 11.26 -8.05 11.19
C HIS A 62 10.30 -6.88 11.37
N VAL A 63 9.19 -6.86 10.61
CA VAL A 63 8.26 -5.72 10.58
C VAL A 63 6.94 -5.97 11.31
N GLY A 64 6.70 -7.22 11.73
CA GLY A 64 5.50 -7.63 12.46
C GLY A 64 4.30 -7.92 11.57
N LEU A 65 3.29 -8.53 12.18
CA LEU A 65 1.97 -8.73 11.59
C LEU A 65 1.23 -7.40 11.46
N GLY A 66 0.32 -7.30 10.50
CA GLY A 66 -0.43 -6.06 10.26
C GLY A 66 0.28 -5.07 9.34
N PHE A 67 1.52 -5.35 8.96
CA PHE A 67 2.34 -4.49 8.10
C PHE A 67 1.70 -4.25 6.73
N VAL A 68 1.73 -3.00 6.29
CA VAL A 68 1.39 -2.57 4.92
C VAL A 68 2.37 -1.50 4.48
N SER A 69 2.86 -1.60 3.25
CA SER A 69 3.71 -0.59 2.62
C SER A 69 3.37 -0.41 1.15
N VAL A 70 3.78 0.72 0.61
CA VAL A 70 3.69 1.03 -0.82
C VAL A 70 5.08 1.40 -1.32
N SER A 71 5.49 0.78 -2.42
CA SER A 71 6.69 1.14 -3.16
C SER A 71 6.27 1.76 -4.49
N TYR A 72 6.84 2.91 -4.82
CA TYR A 72 6.58 3.62 -6.07
C TYR A 72 7.79 3.45 -6.98
N ILE A 73 7.54 3.04 -8.22
CA ILE A 73 8.55 2.98 -9.27
C ILE A 73 8.35 4.22 -10.13
N THR A 74 9.37 5.08 -10.16
CA THR A 74 9.37 6.34 -10.91
C THR A 74 10.27 6.21 -12.14
N GLU A 75 10.10 7.12 -13.11
CA GLU A 75 11.13 7.42 -14.10
C GLU A 75 12.38 8.07 -13.48
#